data_AF-A0A2C9WU87-F1
#
_entry.id   AF-A0A2C9WU87-F1
#
_cell.length_a   1.000
_cell.length_b   1.000
_cell.length_c   1.000
_cell.angle_alpha   90.00
_cell.angle_beta   90.00
_cell.angle_gamma   90.00
#
_symmetry.space_group_name_H-M   'P 1'
#
loop_
_entity.id
_entity.type
_entity.pdbx_description
1 polymer ?
#
loop_
_entity_poly.entity_id
_entity_poly.type
_entity_poly.pdbx_seq_one_letter_code
_entity_poly.pdbx_strand_id
1 'polypeptide(L)'
;MSHACLTINFQTKNVSIDGKAITLEGLINGLFHAEFDETKQLWTIKNSFKVYGHTGNDIYVKQMSTGINFFIMFWAEEGHLINSKIIKKLKYKLKLKINHNSKVTILDTAWANAYLHYDIRYNGITLILEN
;
A
#
# COMPACT_ATOMS: atom_id res chain seq x y z
N MET A 1 -18.75 12.29 1.91
CA MET A 1 -17.95 11.95 0.72
C MET A 1 -17.72 10.44 0.71
N SER A 2 -17.90 9.77 -0.43
CA SER A 2 -17.56 8.35 -0.57
C SER A 2 -16.03 8.22 -0.63
N HIS A 3 -15.45 7.32 0.17
CA HIS A 3 -14.02 7.01 0.05
C HIS A 3 -13.78 6.17 -1.21
N ALA A 4 -12.65 6.39 -1.88
CA ALA A 4 -12.23 5.55 -2.99
C ALA A 4 -11.97 4.11 -2.51
N CYS A 5 -12.29 3.13 -3.35
CA CYS A 5 -12.09 1.72 -3.06
C CYS A 5 -10.71 1.28 -3.55
N LEU A 6 -9.76 1.15 -2.62
CA LEU A 6 -8.44 0.59 -2.92
C LEU A 6 -8.49 -0.94 -2.81
N THR A 7 -8.12 -1.62 -3.90
CA THR A 7 -8.01 -3.09 -3.95
C THR A 7 -6.56 -3.47 -4.23
N ILE A 8 -6.07 -4.49 -3.51
CA ILE A 8 -4.69 -5.00 -3.66
C ILE A 8 -4.78 -6.52 -3.84
N ASN A 9 -4.29 -7.00 -4.98
CA ASN A 9 -4.12 -8.41 -5.27
C ASN A 9 -2.64 -8.79 -5.16
N PHE A 10 -2.33 -9.54 -4.11
CA PHE A 10 -0.96 -9.99 -3.81
C PHE A 10 -0.49 -11.13 -4.74
N GLN A 11 -1.40 -11.86 -5.38
CA GLN A 11 -1.04 -12.96 -6.29
C GLN A 11 -0.77 -12.49 -7.72
N THR A 12 -1.41 -11.40 -8.15
CA THR A 12 -1.29 -10.89 -9.52
C THR A 12 -0.52 -9.57 -9.63
N LYS A 13 0.09 -9.11 -8.53
CA LYS A 13 0.78 -7.81 -8.41
C LYS A 13 -0.07 -6.62 -8.87
N ASN A 14 -1.37 -6.65 -8.61
CA ASN A 14 -2.29 -5.59 -9.04
C ASN A 14 -2.72 -4.71 -7.85
N VAL A 15 -2.61 -3.40 -8.03
CA VAL A 15 -3.17 -2.39 -7.12
C VAL A 15 -4.13 -1.53 -7.94
N SER A 16 -5.37 -1.37 -7.46
CA SER A 16 -6.43 -0.66 -8.19
C SER A 16 -7.21 0.30 -7.30
N ILE A 17 -7.59 1.47 -7.84
CA ILE A 17 -8.50 2.42 -7.19
C ILE A 17 -9.78 2.47 -8.01
N ASP A 18 -10.94 2.24 -7.36
CA ASP A 18 -12.26 2.22 -7.99
C ASP A 18 -12.32 1.32 -9.24
N GLY A 19 -11.63 0.16 -9.16
CA GLY A 19 -11.55 -0.83 -10.23
C GLY A 19 -10.52 -0.53 -11.33
N LYS A 20 -9.84 0.61 -11.29
CA LYS A 20 -8.80 0.99 -12.26
C LYS A 20 -7.41 0.65 -11.72
N ALA A 21 -6.67 -0.19 -12.45
CA ALA A 21 -5.31 -0.58 -12.09
C ALA A 21 -4.34 0.61 -12.15
N ILE A 22 -3.57 0.82 -11.08
CA ILE A 22 -2.51 1.82 -11.04
C ILE A 22 -1.33 1.28 -11.85
N THR A 23 -1.16 1.80 -13.06
CA THR A 23 -0.04 1.50 -13.96
C THR A 23 0.77 2.76 -14.23
N LEU A 24 2.01 2.60 -14.70
CA LEU A 24 2.84 3.75 -15.09
C LEU A 24 2.18 4.57 -16.21
N GLU A 25 1.63 3.89 -17.22
CA GLU A 25 0.88 4.54 -18.30
C GLU A 25 -0.32 5.32 -17.75
N GLY A 26 -1.08 4.75 -16.81
CA GLY A 26 -2.22 5.43 -16.21
C GLY A 26 -1.84 6.66 -15.38
N LEU A 27 -0.69 6.61 -14.71
CA LEU A 27 -0.13 7.76 -13.99
C LEU A 27 0.29 8.87 -14.95
N ILE A 28 1.04 8.54 -16.00
CA ILE A 28 1.50 9.49 -17.03
C ILE A 28 0.32 10.14 -17.76
N ASN A 29 -0.72 9.37 -18.06
CA ASN A 29 -1.92 9.86 -18.75
C ASN A 29 -2.90 10.60 -17.81
N GLY A 30 -2.56 10.81 -16.54
CA GLY A 30 -3.35 11.61 -15.60
C GLY A 30 -4.60 10.93 -15.05
N LEU A 31 -4.74 9.60 -15.15
CA LEU A 31 -5.96 8.87 -14.72
C LEU A 31 -6.24 8.97 -13.21
N PHE A 32 -5.22 9.28 -12.40
CA PHE A 32 -5.28 9.24 -10.94
C PHE A 32 -5.06 10.58 -10.25
N HIS A 33 -5.01 11.70 -11.01
CA HIS A 33 -4.67 13.03 -10.48
C HIS A 33 -3.40 13.01 -9.61
N ALA A 34 -2.37 12.30 -10.08
CA ALA A 34 -1.11 12.10 -9.37
C ALA A 34 -0.12 13.25 -9.62
N GLU A 35 0.69 13.57 -8.62
CA GLU A 35 1.83 14.50 -8.72
C GLU A 35 3.14 13.70 -8.90
N PHE A 36 4.02 14.13 -9.80
CA PHE A 36 5.31 13.48 -10.03
C PHE A 36 6.48 14.32 -9.49
N ASP A 37 7.32 13.70 -8.66
CA ASP A 37 8.61 14.23 -8.22
C ASP A 37 9.72 13.61 -9.09
N GLU A 38 10.22 14.38 -10.05
CA GLU A 38 11.26 13.94 -10.99
C GLU A 38 12.57 13.59 -10.28
N THR A 39 12.91 14.29 -9.19
CA THR A 39 14.16 14.06 -8.47
C THR A 39 14.15 12.69 -7.78
N LYS A 40 12.99 12.29 -7.25
CA LYS A 40 12.82 11.01 -6.54
C LYS A 40 12.28 9.88 -7.42
N GLN A 41 11.88 10.18 -8.65
CA GLN A 41 11.16 9.27 -9.55
C GLN A 41 9.92 8.68 -8.84
N LEU A 42 9.13 9.56 -8.22
CA LEU A 42 8.05 9.20 -7.31
C LEU A 42 6.74 9.86 -7.72
N TRP A 43 5.72 9.06 -7.99
CA TRP A 43 4.36 9.51 -8.15
C TRP A 43 3.64 9.52 -6.80
N THR A 44 2.82 10.54 -6.54
CA THR A 44 1.99 10.66 -5.35
C THR A 44 0.53 10.79 -5.75
N ILE A 45 -0.29 9.81 -5.39
CA ILE A 45 -1.75 9.86 -5.54
C ILE A 45 -2.33 10.28 -4.18
N LYS A 46 -2.86 11.50 -4.11
CA LYS A 46 -3.51 12.03 -2.90
C LYS A 46 -5.02 11.74 -2.98
N ASN A 47 -5.46 10.66 -2.34
CA ASN A 47 -6.86 10.27 -2.33
C ASN A 47 -7.23 9.57 -1.03
N SER A 48 -8.38 9.90 -0.44
CA SER A 48 -8.86 9.18 0.74
C SER A 48 -9.49 7.84 0.34
N PHE A 49 -8.93 6.75 0.84
CA PHE A 49 -9.42 5.40 0.60
C PHE A 49 -9.59 4.61 1.89
N LYS A 50 -10.38 3.54 1.83
CA LYS A 50 -10.45 2.52 2.88
C LYS A 50 -10.04 1.17 2.34
N VAL A 51 -9.13 0.50 3.05
CA VAL A 51 -8.71 -0.87 2.72
C VAL A 51 -8.44 -1.64 4.00
N TYR A 52 -8.85 -2.90 4.03
CA TYR A 52 -8.69 -3.79 5.19
C TYR A 52 -9.12 -3.18 6.54
N GLY A 53 -10.09 -2.25 6.53
CA GLY A 53 -10.60 -1.61 7.75
C GLY A 53 -9.76 -0.45 8.28
N HIS A 54 -8.74 0.01 7.54
CA HIS A 54 -8.03 1.26 7.80
C HIS A 54 -8.36 2.30 6.74
N THR A 55 -8.27 3.57 7.15
CA THR A 55 -8.30 4.71 6.25
C THR A 55 -6.88 5.07 5.85
N GLY A 56 -6.66 5.34 4.57
CA GLY A 56 -5.42 5.93 4.05
C GLY A 56 -5.73 7.18 3.21
N ASN A 57 -4.68 7.92 2.89
CA ASN A 57 -4.77 9.21 2.22
C ASN A 57 -3.76 9.36 1.07
N ASP A 58 -2.60 8.73 1.19
CA ASP A 58 -1.53 8.84 0.20
C ASP A 58 -1.07 7.46 -0.28
N ILE A 59 -0.89 7.35 -1.60
CA ILE A 59 -0.22 6.24 -2.25
C ILE A 59 0.98 6.80 -3.00
N TYR A 60 2.17 6.35 -2.61
CA TYR A 60 3.39 6.68 -3.33
C TYR A 60 3.77 5.52 -4.24
N VAL A 61 4.02 5.82 -5.51
CA VAL A 61 4.41 4.86 -6.53
C VAL A 61 5.79 5.22 -7.02
N LYS A 62 6.79 4.45 -6.63
CA LYS A 62 8.18 4.66 -7.06
C LYS A 62 8.42 3.93 -8.36
N GLN A 63 8.86 4.65 -9.37
CA GLN A 63 9.23 4.08 -10.66
C GLN A 63 10.64 3.49 -10.57
N MET A 64 10.77 2.23 -10.97
CA MET A 64 12.02 1.47 -11.03
C MET A 64 12.23 0.96 -12.46
N SER A 65 13.45 0.60 -12.83
CA SER A 65 13.73 -0.04 -14.13
C SER A 65 13.04 -1.40 -14.27
N THR A 66 12.79 -2.08 -13.15
CA THR A 66 12.11 -3.39 -13.09
C THR A 66 10.59 -3.27 -12.96
N GLY A 67 10.02 -2.07 -12.88
CA GLY A 67 8.58 -1.80 -12.78
C GLY A 67 8.25 -0.80 -11.68
N ILE A 68 7.22 -1.07 -10.87
CA ILE A 68 6.74 -0.09 -9.87
C ILE A 68 6.67 -0.66 -8.45
N ASN A 69 7.12 0.14 -7.49
CA ASN A 69 6.96 -0.15 -6.07
C ASN A 69 5.84 0.71 -5.49
N PHE A 70 5.08 0.17 -4.55
CA PHE A 70 4.04 0.89 -3.84
C PHE A 70 4.38 1.09 -2.37
N PHE A 71 4.14 2.30 -1.88
CA PHE A 71 4.14 2.65 -0.46
C PHE A 71 2.77 3.25 -0.15
N ILE A 72 1.92 2.47 0.50
CA ILE A 72 0.53 2.84 0.78
C ILE A 72 0.43 3.14 2.27
N MET A 73 0.10 4.40 2.60
CA MET A 73 0.05 4.85 3.99
C MET A 73 -1.37 4.77 4.55
N PHE A 74 -1.46 4.28 5.79
CA PHE A 74 -2.69 4.19 6.56
C PHE A 74 -2.52 4.87 7.91
N TRP A 75 -3.60 5.47 8.39
CA TRP A 75 -3.70 5.91 9.76
C TRP A 75 -3.72 4.71 10.70
N ALA A 76 -2.88 4.75 11.74
CA ALA A 76 -2.91 3.77 12.80
C ALA A 76 -3.86 4.23 13.90
N GLU A 77 -4.85 3.40 14.23
CA GLU A 77 -5.72 3.60 15.39
C GLU A 77 -5.21 2.80 16.61
N GLU A 78 -4.26 1.89 16.38
CA GLU A 78 -3.76 0.91 17.34
C GLU A 78 -2.27 1.11 17.65
N GLY A 79 -1.86 0.92 18.91
CA GLY A 79 -0.47 1.12 19.34
C GLY A 79 0.54 0.06 18.84
N HIS A 80 0.08 -1.07 18.28
CA HIS A 80 0.94 -2.14 17.76
C HIS A 80 0.38 -2.71 16.45
N LEU A 81 1.28 -2.95 15.48
CA LEU A 81 0.90 -3.47 14.16
C LEU A 81 0.19 -4.82 14.26
N ILE A 82 0.67 -5.72 15.10
CA ILE A 82 0.13 -7.09 15.24
C ILE A 82 -1.34 -7.11 15.68
N ASN A 83 -1.82 -6.04 16.33
CA ASN A 83 -3.18 -5.92 16.84
C ASN A 83 -4.12 -5.20 15.87
N SER A 84 -3.57 -4.58 14.82
CA SER A 84 -4.31 -3.76 13.86
C SER A 84 -5.35 -4.57 13.06
N LYS A 85 -6.41 -3.88 12.64
CA LYS A 85 -7.47 -4.48 11.79
C LYS A 85 -6.91 -5.04 10.49
N ILE A 86 -5.93 -4.38 9.88
CA ILE A 86 -5.31 -4.84 8.63
C ILE A 86 -4.61 -6.19 8.79
N ILE A 87 -3.82 -6.39 9.86
CA ILE A 87 -3.16 -7.68 10.12
C ILE A 87 -4.19 -8.78 10.35
N LYS A 88 -5.23 -8.52 11.15
CA LYS A 88 -6.31 -9.50 11.40
C LYS A 88 -6.97 -9.92 10.09
N LYS A 89 -7.31 -8.99 9.20
CA LYS A 89 -7.95 -9.31 7.90
C LYS A 89 -7.01 -10.02 6.92
N LEU A 90 -5.74 -9.64 6.88
CA LEU A 90 -4.77 -10.27 5.98
C LEU A 90 -4.45 -11.71 6.41
N LYS A 91 -4.40 -12.02 7.71
CA LYS A 91 -4.19 -13.40 8.20
C LYS A 91 -5.21 -14.42 7.68
N TYR A 92 -6.44 -13.99 7.39
CA TYR A 92 -7.47 -14.87 6.81
C TYR A 92 -7.29 -15.12 5.32
N LYS A 93 -6.44 -14.34 4.64
CA LYS A 93 -6.27 -14.37 3.17
C LYS A 93 -4.87 -14.77 2.72
N LEU A 94 -3.86 -14.58 3.57
CA LEU A 94 -2.43 -14.66 3.22
C LEU A 94 -1.63 -15.28 4.39
N LYS A 95 -0.51 -15.90 4.05
CA LYS A 95 0.52 -16.37 4.98
C LYS A 95 1.40 -15.20 5.42
N LEU A 96 1.34 -14.89 6.72
CA LEU A 96 2.10 -13.79 7.31
C LEU A 96 3.22 -14.28 8.22
N LYS A 97 4.37 -13.60 8.20
CA LYS A 97 5.45 -13.75 9.18
C LYS A 97 5.54 -12.50 10.04
N ILE A 98 5.35 -12.66 11.35
CA ILE A 98 5.57 -11.57 12.32
C ILE A 98 7.07 -11.52 12.60
N ASN A 99 7.74 -10.42 12.21
CA ASN A 99 9.16 -10.23 12.51
C ASN A 99 9.34 -9.47 13.83
N HIS A 100 8.48 -8.47 14.07
CA HIS A 100 8.44 -7.66 15.28
C HIS A 100 7.04 -7.05 15.46
N ASN A 101 6.76 -6.45 16.62
CA ASN A 101 5.50 -5.73 16.89
C ASN A 101 5.22 -4.57 15.93
N SER A 102 6.24 -4.12 15.18
CA SER A 102 6.17 -3.05 14.19
C SER A 102 6.36 -3.52 12.74
N LYS A 103 6.60 -4.82 12.48
CA LYS A 103 6.84 -5.32 11.11
C LYS A 103 6.28 -6.72 10.88
N VAL A 104 5.43 -6.84 9.85
CA VAL A 104 4.85 -8.11 9.41
C VAL A 104 5.07 -8.29 7.90
N THR A 105 5.68 -9.41 7.51
CA THR A 105 5.94 -9.77 6.10
C THR A 105 4.83 -10.67 5.58
N ILE A 106 4.49 -10.52 4.30
CA ILE A 106 3.55 -11.38 3.56
C ILE A 106 4.40 -12.36 2.73
N LEU A 107 4.16 -13.67 2.89
CA LEU A 107 5.03 -14.72 2.34
C LEU A 107 4.52 -15.30 1.02
N ASP A 108 3.20 -15.42 0.87
CA ASP A 108 2.54 -16.00 -0.30
C ASP A 108 2.08 -14.88 -1.24
N THR A 109 3.05 -14.28 -1.93
CA THR A 109 2.84 -13.09 -2.76
C THR A 109 3.70 -13.16 -4.02
N ALA A 110 3.22 -12.60 -5.11
CA ALA A 110 3.97 -12.45 -6.37
C ALA A 110 4.92 -11.23 -6.34
N TRP A 111 4.80 -10.37 -5.32
CA TRP A 111 5.76 -9.29 -5.05
C TRP A 111 7.09 -9.86 -4.57
N ALA A 112 8.21 -9.26 -5.01
CA ALA A 112 9.54 -9.67 -4.57
C ALA A 112 9.69 -9.49 -3.05
N ASN A 113 9.18 -8.36 -2.54
CA ASN A 113 8.93 -8.16 -1.12
C ASN A 113 7.55 -7.54 -0.91
N ALA A 114 6.82 -8.00 0.11
CA ALA A 114 5.62 -7.34 0.61
C ALA A 114 5.58 -7.37 2.13
N TYR A 115 5.42 -6.20 2.76
CA TYR A 115 5.36 -6.12 4.22
C TYR A 115 4.64 -4.87 4.70
N LEU A 116 4.12 -4.96 5.91
CA LEU A 116 3.59 -3.83 6.67
C LEU A 116 4.63 -3.39 7.69
N HIS A 117 4.84 -2.09 7.79
CA HIS A 117 5.70 -1.45 8.76
C HIS A 117 4.91 -0.39 9.52
N TYR A 118 4.98 -0.42 10.86
CA TYR A 118 4.37 0.59 11.71
C TYR A 118 5.44 1.56 12.18
N ASP A 119 5.25 2.83 11.87
CA ASP A 119 6.07 3.92 12.38
C ASP A 119 5.34 4.63 13.52
N ILE A 120 5.86 4.45 14.73
CA ILE A 120 5.30 5.03 15.95
C ILE A 120 5.40 6.57 15.96
N ARG A 121 6.38 7.17 15.28
CA ARG A 121 6.57 8.64 15.31
C ARG A 121 5.48 9.35 14.54
N TYR A 122 5.04 8.73 13.44
CA TYR A 122 3.99 9.26 12.58
C TYR A 122 2.63 8.61 12.84
N ASN A 123 2.55 7.69 13.83
CA ASN A 123 1.38 6.89 14.14
C ASN A 123 0.72 6.32 12.86
N GLY A 124 1.55 5.72 12.00
CA GLY A 124 1.17 5.33 10.65
C GLY A 124 1.60 3.90 10.34
N ILE A 125 0.77 3.20 9.58
CA ILE A 125 1.12 1.88 9.01
C ILE A 125 1.37 2.08 7.53
N THR A 126 2.51 1.63 7.04
CA THR A 126 2.83 1.63 5.61
C THR A 126 2.84 0.21 5.10
N LEU A 127 2.03 -0.08 4.08
CA LEU A 127 2.19 -1.29 3.27
C LEU A 127 3.18 -0.99 2.15
N ILE A 128 4.21 -1.81 2.08
CA ILE A 128 5.29 -1.73 1.09
C ILE A 128 5.20 -2.94 0.18
N LEU A 129 5.11 -2.70 -1.13
CA LEU A 129 5.09 -3.71 -2.20
C LEU A 129 6.23 -3.41 -3.17
N GLU A 130 7.21 -4.30 -3.25
CA GLU A 130 8.40 -4.12 -4.09
C GLU A 130 8.40 -5.11 -5.24
N ASN A 131 8.73 -4.61 -6.44
CA ASN A 131 8.73 -5.37 -7.67
C ASN A 131 9.98 -6.20 -7.86
#